data_AF-A0A8X6IMQ4-F1
#
_entry.id   AF-A0A8X6IMQ4-F1
#
_cell.length_a   1.000
_cell.length_b   1.000
_cell.length_c   1.000
_cell.angle_alpha   90.00
_cell.angle_beta   90.00
_cell.angle_gamma   90.00
#
_symmetry.space_group_name_H-M   'P 1'
#
loop_
_entity.id
_entity.type
_entity.pdbx_description
1 polymer ?
#
loop_
_entity_poly.entity_id
_entity_poly.type
_entity_poly.pdbx_seq_one_letter_code
_entity_poly.pdbx_strand_id
1 'polypeptide(L)'
;MFMKLKCPDCNKQTLKLTLENKVGFSYVLNLTCSFCSEKVCAVEMSNEREGNTVPDINLRVTQAFFNIGKGYSAIEKICMAVNVSPFSSRTYSKCTKLLHKAYGTATETLLREVHREVQKAYVVPTDVPAPSSYEGTTPHSL
;
A
#
# COMPACT_ATOMS: atom_id res chain seq x y z
N MET A 1 25.81 11.92 16.00
CA MET A 1 26.43 12.26 17.30
C MET A 1 25.34 12.80 18.22
N PHE A 2 24.67 11.95 19.01
CA PHE A 2 23.62 12.38 19.95
C PHE A 2 24.27 12.96 21.20
N MET A 3 24.73 14.20 21.12
CA MET A 3 25.44 14.83 22.23
C MET A 3 24.46 15.36 23.28
N LYS A 4 24.65 14.89 24.53
CA LYS A 4 24.13 15.44 25.80
C LYS A 4 22.66 15.21 26.15
N LEU A 5 22.02 14.14 25.68
CA LEU A 5 20.73 13.74 26.25
C LEU A 5 20.96 13.09 27.63
N LYS A 6 20.30 13.63 28.66
CA LYS A 6 20.31 13.07 30.01
C LYS A 6 19.06 12.23 30.22
N CYS A 7 19.19 11.15 30.98
CA CYS A 7 18.04 10.38 31.42
C CYS A 7 17.15 11.28 32.31
N PRO A 8 15.83 11.34 32.07
CA PRO A 8 14.93 12.18 32.87
C PRO A 8 14.85 11.74 34.33
N ASP A 9 15.07 10.44 34.60
CA ASP A 9 14.91 9.88 35.95
C ASP A 9 16.17 10.01 36.81
N CYS A 10 17.35 9.67 36.26
CA CYS A 10 18.62 9.72 37.02
C CYS A 10 19.53 10.90 36.65
N ASN A 11 19.17 11.73 35.67
CA ASN A 11 19.92 12.90 35.19
C ASN A 11 21.35 12.57 34.69
N LYS A 12 21.69 11.29 34.48
CA LYS A 12 22.98 10.84 33.93
C LYS A 12 22.94 10.79 32.41
N GLN A 13 24.11 10.98 31.79
CA GLN A 13 24.30 10.86 30.34
C GLN A 13 24.56 9.40 29.94
N THR A 14 23.61 8.53 30.28
CA THR A 14 23.71 7.07 30.11
C THR A 14 22.63 6.53 29.18
N LEU A 15 22.03 7.40 28.37
CA LEU A 15 21.03 7.01 27.38
C LEU A 15 21.70 6.30 26.20
N LYS A 16 21.13 5.18 25.80
CA LYS A 16 21.53 4.37 24.65
C LYS A 16 20.34 4.21 23.73
N LEU A 17 20.56 4.47 22.45
CA LEU A 17 19.59 4.21 21.40
C LEU A 17 19.91 2.84 20.77
N THR A 18 18.97 1.91 20.80
CA THR A 18 19.07 0.60 20.13
C THR A 18 17.98 0.47 19.07
N LEU A 19 18.30 -0.27 18.01
CA LEU A 19 17.36 -0.66 16.96
C LEU A 19 17.05 -2.15 17.15
N GLU A 20 15.81 -2.49 17.43
CA GLU A 20 15.37 -3.86 17.69
C GLU A 20 14.16 -4.23 16.83
N ASN A 21 13.72 -5.49 16.92
CA ASN A 21 12.52 -6.01 16.27
C ASN A 21 12.45 -5.68 14.77
N LYS A 22 13.55 -5.96 14.06
CA LYS A 22 13.64 -5.71 12.61
C LYS A 22 12.62 -6.55 11.85
N VAL A 23 11.69 -5.89 11.17
CA VAL A 23 10.78 -6.50 10.19
C VAL A 23 11.00 -5.82 8.84
N GLY A 24 11.99 -6.31 8.09
CA GLY A 24 12.37 -5.70 6.83
C GLY A 24 13.08 -4.37 7.01
N PHE A 25 12.50 -3.30 6.46
CA PHE A 25 12.97 -1.93 6.67
C PHE A 25 12.34 -1.24 7.88
N SER A 26 11.46 -1.93 8.63
CA SER A 26 10.90 -1.42 9.89
C SER A 26 11.75 -1.88 11.07
N TYR A 27 11.96 -0.97 12.02
CA TYR A 27 12.64 -1.21 13.29
C TYR A 27 11.88 -0.55 14.42
N VAL A 28 12.10 -1.04 15.64
CA VAL A 28 11.73 -0.34 16.87
C VAL A 28 12.95 0.41 17.37
N LEU A 29 12.86 1.73 17.50
CA LEU A 29 13.84 2.53 18.23
C LEU A 29 13.53 2.40 19.71
N ASN A 30 14.47 1.85 20.47
CA ASN A 30 14.39 1.84 21.92
C ASN A 30 15.42 2.80 22.49
N LEU A 31 14.94 3.69 23.36
CA LEU A 31 15.80 4.53 24.18
C LEU A 31 15.85 3.93 25.58
N THR A 32 17.04 3.51 26.00
CA THR A 32 17.26 2.86 27.30
C THR A 32 18.27 3.64 28.12
N CYS A 33 18.11 3.67 29.44
CA CYS A 33 19.11 4.22 30.33
C CYS A 33 19.96 3.09 30.91
N SER A 34 21.26 3.07 30.64
CA SER A 34 22.14 2.00 31.15
C SER A 34 22.42 2.06 32.65
N PHE A 35 21.97 3.11 33.35
CA PHE A 35 22.10 3.22 34.80
C PHE A 35 20.81 2.78 35.52
N CYS A 36 19.64 3.21 35.02
CA CYS A 36 18.36 2.80 35.59
C CYS A 36 17.92 1.41 35.14
N SER A 37 18.50 0.89 34.05
CA SER A 37 18.05 -0.32 33.34
C SER A 37 16.60 -0.29 32.86
N GLU A 38 15.97 0.89 32.88
CA GLU A 38 14.60 1.09 32.43
C GLU A 38 14.55 1.59 30.98
N LYS A 39 13.48 1.18 30.31
CA LYS A 39 13.12 1.61 28.97
C LYS A 39 12.49 3.00 29.08
N VAL A 40 13.19 4.01 28.57
CA VAL A 40 12.72 5.41 28.59
C VAL A 40 11.61 5.62 27.57
N CYS A 41 11.79 5.10 26.36
CA CYS A 41 10.73 5.07 25.36
C CYS A 41 11.00 4.01 24.27
N ALA A 42 9.94 3.64 23.55
CA ALA A 42 9.98 2.82 22.34
C ALA A 42 9.16 3.51 21.25
N VAL A 43 9.69 3.60 20.03
CA VAL A 43 8.97 4.14 18.88
C VAL A 43 9.18 3.22 17.68
N GLU A 44 8.08 2.79 17.06
CA GLU A 44 8.12 2.06 15.79
C GLU A 44 8.43 3.03 14.64
N MET A 45 9.42 2.69 13.80
CA MET A 45 9.80 3.52 12.64
C MET A 45 8.75 3.56 11.53
N SER A 46 7.86 2.56 11.52
CA SER A 46 6.79 2.45 10.53
C SER A 46 5.56 1.97 11.25
N ASN A 47 4.47 2.72 11.08
CA ASN A 47 3.17 2.28 11.55
C ASN A 47 2.79 0.97 10.84
N GLU A 48 2.29 0.02 11.62
CA GLU A 48 1.38 -0.98 11.08
C GLU A 48 0.06 -0.26 10.81
N ARG A 49 -0.43 -0.26 9.56
CA ARG A 49 -1.81 0.20 9.34
C ARG A 49 -2.74 -0.86 9.94
N GLU A 50 -3.77 -0.44 10.67
CA GLU A 50 -4.80 -1.36 11.19
C GLU A 50 -5.23 -2.36 10.10
N GLY A 51 -5.06 -3.65 10.36
CA GLY A 51 -5.39 -4.74 9.44
C GLY A 51 -4.30 -5.16 8.44
N ASN A 52 -3.17 -4.45 8.35
CA ASN A 52 -2.04 -4.84 7.51
C ASN A 52 -0.99 -5.63 8.31
N THR A 53 -0.73 -6.87 7.89
CA THR A 53 0.31 -7.74 8.48
C THR A 53 1.74 -7.38 8.06
N VAL A 54 1.94 -6.23 7.39
CA VAL A 54 3.24 -5.81 6.85
C VAL A 54 3.45 -4.32 7.13
N PRO A 55 4.64 -3.91 7.61
CA PRO A 55 4.97 -2.51 7.80
C PRO A 55 4.80 -1.65 6.53
N ASP A 56 4.24 -0.45 6.67
CA ASP A 56 3.98 0.49 5.57
C ASP A 56 5.24 0.76 4.72
N ILE A 57 6.42 0.89 5.35
CA ILE A 57 7.68 1.10 4.61
C ILE A 57 8.01 -0.05 3.65
N ASN A 58 7.76 -1.30 4.03
CA ASN A 58 8.02 -2.45 3.16
C ASN A 58 7.06 -2.47 1.98
N LEU A 59 5.80 -2.07 2.21
CA LEU A 59 4.80 -1.94 1.16
C LEU A 59 5.18 -0.84 0.16
N ARG A 60 5.62 0.33 0.64
CA ARG A 60 6.06 1.45 -0.20
C ARG A 60 7.29 1.11 -1.03
N VAL A 61 8.29 0.47 -0.44
CA VAL A 61 9.47 0.03 -1.19
C VAL A 61 9.07 -0.99 -2.25
N THR A 62 8.21 -1.96 -1.91
CA THR A 62 7.68 -2.91 -2.90
C THR A 62 6.94 -2.18 -4.02
N GLN A 63 6.07 -1.23 -3.69
CA GLN A 63 5.30 -0.46 -4.67
C GLN A 63 6.20 0.34 -5.60
N ALA A 64 7.23 1.00 -5.08
CA ALA A 64 8.17 1.78 -5.89
C ALA A 64 8.86 0.91 -6.93
N PHE A 65 9.38 -0.25 -6.52
CA PHE A 65 10.03 -1.19 -7.44
C PHE A 65 9.04 -1.84 -8.42
N PHE A 66 7.84 -2.18 -7.94
CA PHE A 66 6.76 -2.70 -8.78
C PHE A 66 6.39 -1.71 -9.90
N ASN A 67 6.25 -0.42 -9.57
CA ASN A 67 5.85 0.62 -10.52
C ASN A 67 6.92 0.86 -11.61
N ILE A 68 8.19 0.63 -11.33
CA ILE A 68 9.28 0.72 -12.33
C ILE A 68 9.51 -0.62 -13.07
N GLY A 69 8.62 -1.58 -12.91
CA GLY A 69 8.72 -2.90 -13.56
C GLY A 69 9.88 -3.76 -13.02
N LYS A 70 10.31 -3.53 -11.77
CA LYS A 70 11.40 -4.27 -11.14
C LYS A 70 10.88 -5.14 -10.00
N GLY A 71 11.37 -6.38 -10.00
CA GLY A 71 11.04 -7.36 -8.96
C GLY A 71 11.93 -7.27 -7.72
N TYR A 72 11.73 -8.21 -6.82
CA TYR A 72 12.48 -8.35 -5.56
C TYR A 72 14.00 -8.35 -5.74
N SER A 73 14.53 -8.96 -6.82
CA SER A 73 15.97 -9.00 -7.08
C SER A 73 16.62 -7.61 -7.25
N ALA A 74 15.87 -6.61 -7.70
CA ALA A 74 16.36 -5.24 -7.77
C ALA A 74 16.42 -4.57 -6.38
N ILE A 75 15.49 -4.93 -5.49
CA ILE A 75 15.52 -4.52 -4.08
C ILE A 75 16.76 -5.12 -3.40
N GLU A 76 17.08 -6.38 -3.65
CA GLU A 76 18.30 -7.00 -3.11
C GLU A 76 19.56 -6.29 -3.60
N LYS A 77 19.65 -5.99 -4.90
CA LYS A 77 20.79 -5.27 -5.48
C LYS A 77 20.98 -3.86 -4.90
N ILE A 78 19.90 -3.08 -4.77
CA ILE A 78 20.03 -1.73 -4.18
C ILE A 78 20.46 -1.85 -2.71
N CYS A 79 19.89 -2.80 -1.97
CA CYS A 79 20.20 -3.02 -0.56
C CYS A 79 21.67 -3.41 -0.37
N MET A 80 22.19 -4.29 -1.21
CA MET A 80 23.62 -4.60 -1.26
C MET A 80 24.47 -3.35 -1.53
N ALA A 81 24.09 -2.52 -2.51
CA ALA A 81 24.84 -1.32 -2.87
C ALA A 81 24.88 -0.28 -1.74
N VAL A 82 23.82 -0.18 -0.92
CA VAL A 82 23.75 0.76 0.21
C VAL A 82 24.12 0.14 1.56
N ASN A 83 24.62 -1.11 1.57
CA ASN A 83 24.94 -1.88 2.77
C ASN A 83 23.77 -1.97 3.79
N VAL A 84 22.56 -2.19 3.27
CA VAL A 84 21.35 -2.45 4.06
C VAL A 84 20.89 -3.88 3.79
N SER A 85 20.37 -4.57 4.79
CA SER A 85 19.77 -5.90 4.58
C SER A 85 18.30 -5.76 4.19
N PRO A 86 17.86 -6.34 3.05
CA PRO A 86 16.49 -6.26 2.57
C PRO A 86 15.52 -7.07 3.46
N PHE A 87 14.22 -6.84 3.30
CA PHE A 87 13.21 -7.79 3.79
C PHE A 87 13.23 -9.10 3.00
N SER A 88 12.67 -10.17 3.55
CA SER A 88 12.62 -11.47 2.87
C SER A 88 11.76 -11.47 1.59
N SER A 89 12.06 -12.38 0.66
CA SER A 89 11.21 -12.66 -0.51
C SER A 89 9.77 -13.02 -0.11
N ARG A 90 9.56 -13.67 1.05
CA ARG A 90 8.23 -13.94 1.60
C ARG A 90 7.48 -12.64 1.92
N THR A 91 8.15 -11.66 2.51
CA THR A 91 7.58 -10.32 2.78
C THR A 91 7.24 -9.61 1.47
N TYR A 92 8.12 -9.70 0.46
CA TYR A 92 7.84 -9.18 -0.88
C TYR A 92 6.56 -9.78 -1.48
N SER A 93 6.40 -11.10 -1.41
CA SER A 93 5.21 -11.80 -1.91
C SER A 93 3.94 -11.40 -1.17
N LYS A 94 4.02 -11.09 0.13
CA LYS A 94 2.87 -10.52 0.87
C LYS A 94 2.53 -9.11 0.38
N CYS A 95 3.54 -8.24 0.23
CA CYS A 95 3.35 -6.87 -0.24
C CYS A 95 2.74 -6.83 -1.64
N THR A 96 3.26 -7.64 -2.57
CA THR A 96 2.75 -7.70 -3.95
C THR A 96 1.30 -8.18 -4.01
N LYS A 97 0.90 -9.16 -3.19
CA LYS A 97 -0.52 -9.57 -3.07
C LYS A 97 -1.41 -8.43 -2.60
N LEU A 98 -0.96 -7.65 -1.59
CA LEU A 98 -1.69 -6.48 -1.11
C LEU A 98 -1.82 -5.41 -2.20
N LEU A 99 -0.74 -5.15 -2.95
CA LEU A 99 -0.74 -4.19 -4.06
C LEU A 99 -1.67 -4.63 -5.19
N HIS A 100 -1.59 -5.90 -5.63
CA HIS A 100 -2.50 -6.42 -6.65
C HIS A 100 -3.96 -6.31 -6.25
N LYS A 101 -4.29 -6.64 -4.99
CA LYS A 101 -5.64 -6.48 -4.46
C LYS A 101 -6.08 -5.01 -4.51
N ALA A 102 -5.24 -4.10 -4.01
CA ALA A 102 -5.54 -2.68 -3.98
C ALA A 102 -5.74 -2.10 -5.40
N TYR A 103 -4.85 -2.45 -6.34
CA TYR A 103 -4.97 -2.01 -7.74
C TYR A 103 -6.19 -2.63 -8.43
N GLY A 104 -6.51 -3.89 -8.18
CA GLY A 104 -7.72 -4.53 -8.68
C GLY A 104 -8.97 -3.78 -8.22
N THR A 105 -9.12 -3.57 -6.90
CA THR A 105 -10.25 -2.82 -6.33
C THR A 105 -10.35 -1.39 -6.85
N ALA A 106 -9.22 -0.69 -6.98
CA ALA A 106 -9.20 0.67 -7.53
C ALA A 106 -9.63 0.70 -9.00
N THR A 107 -9.15 -0.26 -9.81
CA THR A 107 -9.51 -0.40 -11.22
C THR A 107 -11.01 -0.71 -11.38
N GLU A 108 -11.54 -1.67 -10.62
CA GLU A 108 -12.97 -2.01 -10.62
C GLU A 108 -13.85 -0.81 -10.21
N THR A 109 -13.40 -0.01 -9.25
CA THR A 109 -14.11 1.19 -8.81
C THR A 109 -14.12 2.24 -9.92
N LEU A 110 -12.96 2.52 -10.52
CA LEU A 110 -12.85 3.44 -11.65
C LEU A 110 -13.71 3.00 -12.82
N LEU A 111 -13.68 1.72 -13.19
CA LEU A 111 -14.49 1.18 -14.29
C LEU A 111 -15.98 1.32 -14.01
N ARG A 112 -16.43 1.07 -12.77
CA ARG A 112 -17.84 1.27 -12.38
C ARG A 112 -18.26 2.73 -12.47
N GLU A 113 -17.41 3.66 -12.06
CA GLU A 113 -17.69 5.10 -12.17
C GLU A 113 -17.78 5.52 -13.63
N VAL A 114 -16.83 5.12 -14.46
CA VAL A 114 -16.85 5.39 -15.90
C VAL A 114 -18.12 4.83 -16.55
N HIS A 115 -18.48 3.57 -16.26
CA HIS A 115 -19.71 2.98 -16.78
C HIS A 115 -20.96 3.76 -16.37
N ARG A 116 -21.03 4.21 -15.12
CA ARG A 116 -22.15 5.02 -14.62
C ARG A 116 -22.27 6.35 -15.35
N GLU A 117 -21.15 7.05 -15.58
CA GLU A 117 -21.17 8.32 -16.30
C GLU A 117 -21.51 8.14 -17.79
N VAL A 118 -21.02 7.08 -18.42
CA VAL A 118 -21.42 6.72 -19.80
C VAL A 118 -22.92 6.45 -19.85
N GLN A 119 -23.48 5.64 -18.94
CA GLN A 119 -24.92 5.37 -18.91
C GLN A 119 -25.73 6.66 -18.82
N LYS A 120 -25.39 7.59 -17.91
CA LYS A 120 -26.08 8.89 -17.80
C LYS A 120 -26.08 9.68 -19.10
N ALA A 121 -24.98 9.67 -19.85
CA ALA A 121 -24.85 10.41 -21.11
C ALA A 121 -25.72 9.82 -22.24
N TYR A 122 -26.07 8.54 -22.17
CA TYR A 122 -26.82 7.82 -23.21
C TYR A 122 -28.22 7.35 -22.78
N VAL A 123 -28.74 7.75 -21.60
CA VAL A 123 -30.18 7.61 -21.31
C VAL A 123 -30.94 8.58 -22.23
N VAL A 124 -31.37 8.05 -23.37
CA VAL A 124 -32.31 8.70 -24.29
C VAL A 124 -33.67 8.76 -23.60
N PRO A 125 -34.34 9.93 -23.51
CA PRO A 125 -35.75 9.99 -23.11
C PRO A 125 -36.55 9.10 -24.06
N THR A 126 -37.19 8.06 -23.54
CA THR A 126 -38.16 7.26 -24.27
C THR A 126 -39.43 8.08 -24.50
N ASP A 127 -39.36 9.08 -25.36
CA ASP A 127 -40.49 9.76 -26.00
C ASP A 127 -40.39 9.56 -27.52
N VAL A 128 -40.24 8.30 -27.94
CA VAL A 128 -40.51 7.91 -29.33
C VAL A 128 -41.90 7.28 -29.33
N PRO A 129 -42.92 7.92 -29.94
CA PRO A 129 -44.23 7.31 -30.07
C PRO A 129 -44.12 5.99 -30.83
N ALA A 130 -44.81 4.96 -30.35
CA ALA A 130 -44.87 3.65 -30.98
C ALA A 130 -45.18 3.78 -32.48
N PRO A 131 -44.49 3.07 -33.38
CA PRO A 131 -44.81 3.10 -34.80
C PRO A 131 -46.24 2.56 -34.98
N SER A 132 -47.12 3.40 -35.50
CA SER A 132 -48.48 3.03 -35.87
C SER A 132 -48.45 1.88 -36.87
N SER A 133 -49.20 0.83 -36.57
CA SER A 133 -49.51 -0.30 -37.44
C SER A 133 -49.88 0.15 -38.86
N TYR A 134 -49.10 -0.25 -39.86
CA TYR A 134 -49.55 -0.21 -41.25
C TYR A 134 -50.22 -1.55 -41.59
N GLU A 135 -51.49 -1.47 -41.96
CA GLU A 135 -52.30 -2.55 -42.52
C GLU A 135 -52.07 -2.68 -44.04
N GLY A 136 -52.25 -3.90 -44.58
CA GLY A 136 -52.35 -4.21 -46.02
C GLY A 136 -51.01 -4.54 -46.70
N THR A 137 -50.85 -5.58 -47.53
CA THR A 137 -51.79 -6.15 -48.51
C THR A 137 -51.35 -7.58 -48.89
N THR A 138 -52.32 -8.42 -49.27
CA THR A 138 -52.26 -9.84 -49.68
C THR A 138 -51.24 -10.19 -50.78
N PRO A 139 -50.68 -11.42 -50.80
CA PRO A 139 -49.87 -11.90 -51.91
C PRO A 139 -50.72 -12.51 -53.03
N HIS A 140 -50.52 -12.05 -54.27
CA HIS A 140 -50.97 -12.75 -55.47
C HIS A 140 -49.91 -13.76 -55.91
N SER A 141 -50.35 -15.00 -56.09
CA SER A 141 -49.62 -16.14 -56.63
C SER A 141 -49.20 -15.94 -58.09
N LEU A 142 -48.03 -16.51 -58.44
CA LEU A 142 -47.75 -17.15 -59.72
C LEU A 142 -46.88 -18.38 -59.45
#